data_AF-A0A451BRJ0-F1
#
_entry.id   AF-A0A451BRJ0-F1
#
_cell.length_a   1.000
_cell.length_b   1.000
_cell.length_c   1.000
_cell.angle_alpha   90.00
_cell.angle_beta   90.00
_cell.angle_gamma   90.00
#
_symmetry.space_group_name_H-M   'P 1'
#
loop_
_entity.id
_entity.type
_entity.pdbx_description
1 polymer ?
#
loop_
_entity_poly.entity_id
_entity_poly.type
_entity_poly.pdbx_seq_one_letter_code
_entity_poly.pdbx_strand_id
1 'polypeptide(L)'
;MKTIFANLTRCIGCKSCEFACAVEHSRSQNPVLAPFESPPPKTRIHVEPGRYLNSSFPNLCRHCNPAPCQDACPTGAMARNLEYHVVFADPCAFRRT
;
A
#
# COMPACT_ATOMS: atom_id res chain seq x y z
N MET A 1 18.00 -2.09 -4.24
CA MET A 1 16.55 -1.82 -4.35
C MET A 1 15.79 -3.02 -3.82
N LYS A 2 14.84 -2.81 -2.89
CA LYS A 2 13.97 -3.88 -2.41
C LYS A 2 12.79 -4.03 -3.39
N THR A 3 12.36 -5.26 -3.66
CA THR A 3 11.27 -5.54 -4.61
C THR A 3 10.33 -6.60 -4.02
N ILE A 4 9.04 -6.43 -4.27
CA ILE A 4 8.00 -7.39 -3.89
C ILE A 4 7.55 -8.10 -5.17
N PHE A 5 7.55 -9.44 -5.14
CA PHE A 5 7.00 -10.26 -6.20
C PHE A 5 5.78 -11.03 -5.69
N ALA A 6 4.60 -10.72 -6.23
CA ALA A 6 3.37 -11.43 -5.93
C ALA A 6 3.14 -12.57 -6.93
N ASN A 7 3.23 -13.81 -6.46
CA ASN A 7 2.91 -14.97 -7.30
C ASN A 7 1.40 -15.17 -7.42
N LEU A 8 0.82 -14.67 -8.51
CA LEU A 8 -0.63 -14.67 -8.74
C LEU A 8 -1.22 -16.07 -8.88
N THR A 9 -0.45 -17.08 -9.26
CA THR A 9 -0.96 -18.47 -9.36
C THR A 9 -1.24 -19.10 -8.00
N ARG A 10 -0.72 -18.49 -6.92
CA ARG A 10 -0.95 -18.91 -5.53
C ARG A 10 -1.95 -18.02 -4.80
N CYS A 11 -2.43 -16.95 -5.43
CA CYS A 11 -3.36 -16.03 -4.79
C CYS A 11 -4.78 -16.58 -4.85
N ILE A 12 -5.33 -16.93 -3.68
CA ILE A 12 -6.69 -17.48 -3.53
C ILE A 12 -7.73 -16.43 -3.11
N GLY A 13 -7.36 -15.14 -3.06
CA GLY A 13 -8.29 -14.08 -2.72
C GLY A 13 -8.66 -13.99 -1.24
N CYS A 14 -7.88 -14.55 -0.31
CA CYS A 14 -8.22 -14.62 1.12
C CYS A 14 -8.22 -13.27 1.87
N LYS A 15 -7.73 -12.19 1.25
CA LYS A 15 -7.64 -10.83 1.82
C LYS A 15 -6.81 -10.68 3.10
N SER A 16 -6.07 -11.71 3.53
CA SER A 16 -5.20 -11.62 4.71
C SER A 16 -4.12 -10.55 4.58
N CYS A 17 -3.64 -10.26 3.36
CA CYS A 17 -2.70 -9.18 3.11
C CYS A 17 -3.29 -7.78 3.31
N GLU A 18 -4.60 -7.60 3.04
CA GLU A 18 -5.28 -6.33 3.33
C GLU A 18 -5.38 -6.10 4.84
N PHE A 19 -5.81 -7.14 5.58
CA PHE A 19 -5.92 -7.10 7.02
C PHE A 19 -4.56 -6.81 7.67
N ALA A 20 -3.52 -7.55 7.28
CA ALA A 20 -2.17 -7.34 7.79
C ALA A 20 -1.66 -5.92 7.51
N CYS A 21 -1.93 -5.38 6.32
CA CYS A 21 -1.54 -4.00 5.99
C CYS A 21 -2.29 -2.98 6.84
N ALA A 22 -3.60 -3.16 7.05
CA ALA A 22 -4.38 -2.29 7.91
C ALA A 22 -3.88 -2.33 9.38
N VAL A 23 -3.61 -3.52 9.91
CA VAL A 23 -3.08 -3.69 11.27
C VAL A 23 -1.70 -3.03 11.41
N GLU A 24 -0.78 -3.27 10.48
CA GLU A 24 0.57 -2.68 10.52
C GLU A 24 0.55 -1.15 10.56
N HIS A 25 -0.45 -0.55 9.91
CA HIS A 25 -0.63 0.90 9.83
C HIS A 25 -1.73 1.45 10.74
N SER A 26 -2.21 0.66 11.69
CA SER A 26 -3.09 1.14 12.75
C SER A 26 -2.28 1.80 13.86
N ARG A 27 -2.97 2.52 14.75
CA ARG A 27 -2.30 3.18 15.89
C ARG A 27 -1.84 2.17 16.94
N SER A 28 -2.60 1.10 17.11
CA SER A 28 -2.33 0.04 18.09
C SER A 28 -1.36 -1.02 17.59
N GLN A 29 -1.25 -1.19 16.26
CA GLN A 29 -0.55 -2.30 15.61
C GLN A 29 -0.93 -3.69 16.15
N ASN A 30 -2.15 -3.80 16.70
CA ASN A 30 -2.63 -4.99 17.36
C ASN A 30 -3.82 -5.56 16.58
N PRO A 31 -3.80 -6.82 16.15
CA PRO A 31 -4.87 -7.39 15.31
C PRO A 31 -6.23 -7.49 16.02
N VAL A 32 -6.25 -7.48 17.35
CA VAL A 32 -7.48 -7.50 18.16
C VAL A 32 -8.05 -6.09 18.31
N LEU A 33 -7.19 -5.07 18.51
CA LEU A 33 -7.64 -3.70 18.79
C LEU A 33 -7.85 -2.86 17.52
N ALA A 34 -7.02 -3.07 16.49
CA ALA A 34 -7.01 -2.26 15.28
C ALA A 34 -8.38 -2.12 14.58
N PRO A 35 -9.23 -3.17 14.49
CA PRO A 35 -10.56 -3.05 13.89
C PRO A 35 -11.51 -2.10 14.62
N PHE A 36 -11.25 -1.80 15.90
CA PHE A 36 -12.09 -0.98 16.76
C PHE A 36 -11.57 0.46 16.92
N GLU A 37 -10.49 0.84 16.22
CA GLU A 37 -9.99 2.21 16.23
C GLU A 37 -10.96 3.19 15.52
N SER A 38 -10.96 4.44 15.98
CA SER A 38 -11.69 5.54 15.33
C SER A 38 -10.72 6.68 14.99
N PRO A 39 -10.49 6.98 13.69
CA PRO A 39 -11.01 6.29 12.51
C PRO A 39 -10.40 4.89 12.33
N PRO A 40 -11.08 3.96 11.62
CA PRO A 40 -10.52 2.64 11.35
C PRO A 40 -9.26 2.74 10.48
N PRO A 41 -8.28 1.84 10.67
CA PRO A 41 -7.08 1.83 9.87
C PRO A 41 -7.39 1.53 8.40
N LYS A 42 -6.61 2.15 7.51
CA LYS A 42 -6.74 1.95 6.05
C LYS A 42 -5.65 1.02 5.55
N THR A 43 -6.05 -0.04 4.86
CA THR A 43 -5.13 -0.86 4.05
C THR A 43 -4.60 -0.05 2.85
N ARG A 44 -3.38 -0.38 2.41
CA ARG A 44 -2.76 0.11 1.17
C ARG A 44 -2.64 -1.00 0.11
N ILE A 45 -3.19 -2.17 0.39
CA ILE A 45 -3.27 -3.33 -0.50
C ILE A 45 -4.75 -3.65 -0.69
N HIS A 46 -5.16 -3.91 -1.93
CA HIS A 46 -6.53 -4.25 -2.30
C HIS A 46 -6.53 -5.50 -3.18
N VAL A 47 -7.15 -6.58 -2.71
CA VAL A 47 -7.27 -7.82 -3.47
C VAL A 47 -8.50 -7.73 -4.37
N GLU A 48 -8.28 -7.89 -5.66
CA GLU A 48 -9.33 -7.83 -6.67
C GLU A 48 -9.45 -9.15 -7.44
N PRO A 49 -10.63 -9.46 -8.00
CA PRO A 49 -10.80 -10.55 -8.95
C PRO A 49 -9.89 -10.33 -10.16
N GLY A 50 -9.21 -11.39 -10.60
CA GLY A 50 -8.39 -11.37 -11.80
C GLY A 50 -9.22 -11.52 -13.07
N ARG A 51 -8.55 -11.39 -14.22
CA ARG A 51 -9.18 -11.46 -15.54
C ARG A 51 -9.81 -12.83 -15.85
N TYR A 52 -9.32 -13.90 -15.24
CA TYR A 52 -9.78 -15.26 -15.47
C TYR A 52 -10.69 -15.73 -14.31
N LEU A 53 -11.58 -16.68 -14.60
CA LEU A 53 -12.40 -17.33 -13.57
C LEU A 53 -11.51 -17.91 -12.48
N ASN A 54 -11.92 -17.73 -11.22
CA ASN A 54 -11.20 -18.17 -10.02
C ASN A 54 -9.77 -17.61 -9.89
N SER A 55 -9.44 -16.52 -10.59
CA SER A 55 -8.18 -15.80 -10.38
C SER A 55 -8.39 -14.57 -9.49
N SER A 56 -7.36 -14.21 -8.74
CA SER A 56 -7.34 -13.00 -7.92
C SER A 56 -5.94 -12.41 -7.90
N PHE A 57 -5.82 -11.12 -7.62
CA PHE A 57 -4.51 -10.48 -7.47
C PHE A 57 -4.55 -9.38 -6.40
N PRO A 58 -3.48 -9.24 -5.60
CA PRO A 58 -3.31 -8.08 -4.73
C PRO A 58 -2.81 -6.89 -5.56
N ASN A 59 -3.59 -5.83 -5.59
CA ASN A 59 -3.21 -4.54 -6.11
C ASN A 59 -2.55 -3.70 -5.00
N LEU A 60 -1.34 -3.19 -5.27
CA LEU A 60 -0.54 -2.42 -4.32
C LEU A 60 0.36 -1.43 -5.07
N CYS A 61 0.86 -0.42 -4.36
CA CYS A 61 1.88 0.48 -4.88
C CYS A 61 3.11 -0.33 -5.33
N ARG A 62 3.56 -0.10 -6.57
CA ARG A 62 4.71 -0.80 -7.15
C ARG A 62 6.05 -0.12 -6.91
N HIS A 63 6.04 1.07 -6.27
CA HIS A 63 7.22 1.91 -6.06
C HIS A 63 8.07 2.06 -7.34
N CYS A 64 7.40 2.38 -8.45
CA CYS A 64 7.96 2.44 -9.81
C CYS A 64 9.23 3.29 -9.89
N ASN A 65 10.18 2.90 -10.75
CA ASN A 65 11.37 3.67 -11.09
C ASN A 65 11.50 3.75 -12.63
N PRO A 66 11.27 4.90 -13.28
CA PRO A 66 10.85 6.19 -12.70
C PRO A 66 9.42 6.14 -12.12
N ALA A 67 9.10 7.09 -11.23
CA ALA A 67 7.82 7.17 -10.53
C ALA A 67 6.94 8.27 -11.16
N PRO A 68 6.03 7.96 -12.10
CA PRO A 68 5.22 9.00 -12.76
C PRO A 68 4.30 9.75 -11.78
N CYS A 69 3.91 9.12 -10.68
CA CYS A 69 3.14 9.76 -9.62
C CYS A 69 3.95 10.83 -8.85
N GLN A 70 5.27 10.69 -8.78
CA GLN A 70 6.16 11.71 -8.23
C GLN A 70 6.28 12.89 -9.21
N ASP A 71 6.53 12.59 -10.48
CA ASP A 71 6.73 13.61 -11.53
C ASP A 71 5.47 14.47 -11.73
N ALA A 72 4.29 13.87 -11.60
CA ALA A 72 3.01 14.56 -11.76
C ALA A 72 2.54 15.33 -10.51
N CYS A 73 3.25 15.25 -9.37
CA CYS A 73 2.76 15.81 -8.10
C CYS A 73 3.16 17.29 -7.95
N PRO A 74 2.23 18.25 -8.05
CA PRO A 74 2.56 19.68 -7.96
C PRO A 74 2.89 20.13 -6.53
N THR A 75 2.40 19.42 -5.51
CA THR A 75 2.54 19.79 -4.09
C THR A 75 3.77 19.18 -3.41
N GLY A 76 4.51 18.30 -4.10
CA GLY A 76 5.62 17.55 -3.49
C GLY A 76 5.18 16.50 -2.45
N ALA A 77 3.90 16.14 -2.39
CA ALA A 77 3.39 15.11 -1.49
C ALA A 77 3.86 13.69 -1.84
N MET A 78 4.29 13.45 -3.08
CA MET A 78 4.84 12.18 -3.51
C MET A 78 6.37 12.27 -3.54
N ALA A 79 7.06 11.44 -2.76
CA ALA A 79 8.51 11.50 -2.64
C ALA A 79 9.12 10.09 -2.63
N ARG A 80 10.40 10.00 -3.01
CA ARG A 80 11.17 8.75 -3.00
C ARG A 80 12.17 8.76 -1.85
N ASN A 81 12.09 7.75 -1.00
CA ASN A 81 13.11 7.48 0.01
C ASN A 81 14.35 6.87 -0.68
N LEU A 82 15.52 7.46 -0.45
CA LEU A 82 16.76 7.05 -1.13
C LEU A 82 17.41 5.79 -0.53
N GLU A 83 17.12 5.47 0.73
CA GLU A 83 17.68 4.31 1.41
C GLU A 83 17.00 3.00 0.95
N TYR A 84 15.67 3.00 0.91
CA TYR A 84 14.88 1.83 0.55
C TYR A 84 14.40 1.84 -0.91
N HIS A 85 14.57 2.96 -1.62
CA HIS A 85 14.07 3.21 -2.97
C HIS A 85 12.55 3.04 -3.11
N VAL A 86 11.82 3.40 -2.06
CA VAL A 86 10.35 3.33 -2.02
C VAL A 86 9.74 4.71 -2.26
N VAL A 87 8.66 4.75 -3.03
CA VAL A 87 7.82 5.95 -3.18
C VAL A 87 6.79 5.99 -2.06
N PHE A 88 6.71 7.09 -1.32
CA PHE A 88 5.72 7.32 -0.27
C PHE A 88 4.89 8.57 -0.55
N ALA A 89 3.67 8.58 -0.03
CA ALA A 89 2.79 9.73 -0.04
C ALA A 89 2.79 10.37 1.36
N ASP A 90 3.19 11.63 1.45
CA ASP A 90 3.11 12.46 2.66
C ASP A 90 2.00 13.52 2.50
N PRO A 91 0.81 13.29 3.07
CA PRO A 91 -0.30 14.24 3.01
C PRO A 91 0.01 15.60 3.66
N CYS A 92 1.02 15.67 4.53
CA CYS A 92 1.40 16.87 5.27
C CYS A 92 2.46 17.71 4.56
N ALA A 93 3.01 17.24 3.43
CA ALA A 93 4.08 17.95 2.71
C ALA A 93 3.68 19.36 2.28
N PHE A 94 2.41 19.58 1.94
CA PHE A 94 1.88 20.90 1.57
C PHE A 94 1.94 21.95 2.70
N ARG A 95 1.99 21.51 3.97
CA ARG A 95 2.02 22.45 5.12
C ARG A 95 3.43 22.92 5.49
N ARG A 96 4.47 22.47 4.77
CA ARG A 96 5.87 22.78 5.06
C ARG A 96 6.48 23.84 4.13
N THR A 97 5.68 24.38 3.21
CA THR A 97 6.00 25.54 2.34
C THR A 97 5.15 26.72 2.77
#